data_AF-A0A952A8X1-F1
#
_entry.id   AF-A0A952A8X1-F1
#
_cell.length_a   1.000
_cell.length_b   1.000
_cell.length_c   1.000
_cell.angle_alpha   90.00
_cell.angle_beta   90.00
_cell.angle_gamma   90.00
#
_symmetry.space_group_name_H-M   'P 1'
#
loop_
_entity.id
_entity.type
_entity.pdbx_description
1 polymer ?
#
loop_
_entity_poly.entity_id
_entity_poly.type
_entity_poly.pdbx_seq_one_letter_code
_entity_poly.pdbx_strand_id
1 'polypeptide(L)'
;MHRNWVSALLVGSALGLSQPVLAQDAQPAEAAPEAAPAAAVAVAEQSGVVRSITIRGAERLEPETVRSYVGLSVGESYDRNRLDRALKDLYATELFADVTIRDRQGELIVDVRENPVVNRIVLEGNKRVKDEKFKDEIKLAPRQIFTRSKARADVARILELYRRQGRFAAAVEPKIVQLDQNRVDVVFEIDEGPKSKVRAINIVGNTKFSDGKLRGEMATKQARWYKFFTSNDTYDPDRSAYDQQKLRQFYLTEGYADFRVVSSVAELTPDRKDFIITYVVDEGERYTFGEVDL
;
A
#
# COMPACT_ATOMS: atom_id res chain seq x y z
N MET A 1 -49.94 -9.64 -14.42
CA MET A 1 -49.51 -8.97 -15.66
C MET A 1 -47.99 -9.03 -15.73
N HIS A 2 -47.48 -9.94 -16.57
CA HIS A 2 -46.06 -10.23 -16.76
C HIS A 2 -45.48 -9.42 -17.92
N ARG A 3 -44.20 -9.02 -17.83
CA ARG A 3 -43.29 -9.05 -18.98
C ARG A 3 -41.81 -9.03 -18.54
N ASN A 4 -41.21 -10.22 -18.57
CA ASN A 4 -39.77 -10.45 -18.61
C ASN A 4 -39.25 -10.14 -20.03
N TRP A 5 -38.03 -9.63 -20.11
CA TRP A 5 -37.24 -9.60 -21.34
C TRP A 5 -36.25 -10.78 -21.33
N VAL A 6 -36.28 -11.55 -22.41
CA VAL A 6 -35.37 -12.65 -22.74
C VAL A 6 -34.54 -12.18 -23.92
N SER A 7 -33.21 -12.23 -23.82
CA SER A 7 -32.32 -12.17 -24.99
C SER A 7 -31.45 -13.40 -25.02
N ALA A 8 -31.56 -14.10 -26.14
CA ALA A 8 -31.05 -15.43 -26.41
C ALA A 8 -29.55 -15.44 -26.73
N LEU A 9 -28.90 -16.49 -26.26
CA LEU A 9 -27.53 -16.90 -26.53
C LEU A 9 -27.57 -17.90 -27.70
N LEU A 10 -26.77 -17.69 -28.74
CA LEU A 10 -26.56 -18.68 -29.81
C LEU A 10 -25.08 -19.04 -29.90
N VAL A 11 -24.82 -20.31 -29.63
CA VAL A 11 -23.57 -21.04 -29.78
C VAL A 11 -23.34 -21.37 -31.25
N GLY A 12 -22.09 -21.31 -31.71
CA GLY A 12 -21.69 -21.78 -33.03
C GLY A 12 -20.21 -22.13 -33.07
N SER A 13 -19.88 -23.36 -32.68
CA SER A 13 -18.56 -23.98 -32.88
C SER A 13 -18.41 -24.44 -34.34
N ALA A 14 -17.26 -24.18 -34.96
CA ALA A 14 -16.82 -24.88 -36.17
C ALA A 14 -15.31 -25.12 -36.14
N LEU A 15 -14.94 -26.40 -36.13
CA LEU A 15 -13.60 -26.93 -36.40
C LEU A 15 -13.38 -26.97 -37.93
N GLY A 16 -12.18 -26.65 -38.41
CA GLY A 16 -11.84 -26.78 -39.84
C GLY A 16 -10.37 -26.54 -40.18
N LEU A 17 -9.61 -27.64 -40.16
CA LEU A 17 -8.47 -28.05 -41.02
C LEU A 17 -7.46 -27.02 -41.56
N SER A 18 -6.19 -27.28 -41.23
CA SER A 18 -4.96 -26.75 -41.82
C SER A 18 -4.68 -27.32 -43.23
N GLN A 19 -4.28 -26.46 -44.17
CA GLN A 19 -3.52 -26.85 -45.37
C GLN A 19 -2.29 -25.94 -45.59
N PRO A 20 -1.19 -26.46 -46.17
CA PRO A 20 0.04 -25.71 -46.38
C PRO A 20 0.06 -24.95 -47.72
N VAL A 21 0.98 -23.99 -47.76
CA VAL A 21 1.22 -22.94 -48.75
C VAL A 21 1.62 -23.48 -50.13
N LEU A 22 1.13 -22.82 -51.20
CA LEU A 22 1.84 -22.68 -52.47
C LEU A 22 2.06 -21.19 -52.74
N ALA A 23 3.32 -20.85 -53.02
CA ALA A 23 3.77 -19.51 -53.36
C ALA A 23 3.13 -19.05 -54.67
N GLN A 24 2.56 -17.85 -54.66
CA GLN A 24 2.06 -17.17 -55.85
C GLN A 24 2.75 -15.82 -55.96
N ASP A 25 3.32 -15.58 -57.14
CA ASP A 25 4.18 -14.47 -57.52
C ASP A 25 3.62 -13.10 -57.13
N ALA A 26 4.52 -12.27 -56.60
CA ALA A 26 4.26 -10.90 -56.22
C ALA A 26 3.92 -10.04 -57.46
N GLN A 27 2.68 -9.58 -57.53
CA GLN A 27 2.30 -8.45 -58.38
C GLN A 27 2.66 -7.12 -57.69
N PRO A 28 3.15 -6.10 -58.42
CA PRO A 28 3.54 -4.82 -57.84
C PRO A 28 2.31 -4.11 -57.27
N ALA A 29 2.40 -3.69 -56.01
CA ALA A 29 1.38 -2.88 -55.35
C ALA A 29 1.21 -1.54 -56.07
N GLU A 30 0.02 -1.31 -56.62
CA GLU A 30 -0.42 0.02 -57.03
C GLU A 30 -0.46 0.93 -55.80
N ALA A 31 0.20 2.08 -55.92
CA ALA A 31 0.34 3.07 -54.87
C ALA A 31 -1.04 3.60 -54.44
N ALA A 32 -1.42 3.31 -53.19
CA ALA A 32 -2.50 4.01 -52.52
C ALA A 32 -2.14 5.50 -52.39
N PRO A 33 -3.10 6.43 -52.54
CA PRO A 33 -2.83 7.86 -52.37
C PRO A 33 -2.33 8.11 -50.95
N GLU A 34 -1.15 8.71 -50.88
CA GLU A 34 -0.45 9.12 -49.68
C GLU A 34 -1.40 9.96 -48.80
N ALA A 35 -1.77 9.41 -47.64
CA ALA A 35 -2.57 10.13 -46.66
C ALA A 35 -1.79 11.38 -46.24
N ALA A 36 -2.36 12.55 -46.53
CA ALA A 36 -1.85 13.84 -46.10
C ALA A 36 -1.46 13.80 -44.62
N PRO A 37 -0.33 14.39 -44.21
CA PRO A 37 0.10 14.37 -42.82
C PRO A 37 -1.01 14.96 -41.96
N ALA A 38 -1.47 14.18 -40.97
CA ALA A 38 -2.37 14.65 -39.94
C ALA A 38 -1.78 15.94 -39.36
N ALA A 39 -2.50 17.05 -39.54
CA ALA A 39 -2.14 18.33 -38.95
C ALA A 39 -1.94 18.10 -37.45
N ALA A 40 -0.69 18.22 -37.00
CA ALA A 40 -0.36 18.24 -35.58
C ALA A 40 -1.22 19.33 -34.95
N VAL A 41 -2.12 18.93 -34.05
CA VAL A 41 -2.91 19.86 -33.26
C VAL A 41 -1.91 20.64 -32.42
N ALA A 42 -1.58 21.86 -32.85
CA ALA A 42 -0.73 22.76 -32.09
C ALA A 42 -1.42 22.99 -30.75
N VAL A 43 -0.89 22.39 -29.68
CA VAL A 43 -1.30 22.70 -28.32
C VAL A 43 -0.97 24.17 -28.14
N ALA A 44 -1.99 25.02 -28.05
CA ALA A 44 -1.80 26.45 -27.82
C ALA A 44 -0.89 26.63 -26.59
N GLU A 45 0.33 27.11 -26.81
CA GLU A 45 1.25 27.39 -25.71
C GLU A 45 0.68 28.57 -24.93
N GLN A 46 0.22 28.30 -23.70
CA GLN A 46 -0.10 29.33 -22.73
C GLN A 46 1.20 30.02 -22.35
N SER A 47 1.54 31.05 -23.13
CA SER A 47 2.67 31.93 -22.87
C SER A 47 2.20 33.38 -22.92
N GLY A 48 2.79 34.19 -22.07
CA GLY A 48 2.39 35.58 -21.90
C GLY A 48 3.35 36.33 -21.01
N VAL A 49 3.01 37.59 -20.74
CA VAL A 49 3.70 38.43 -19.77
C VAL A 49 2.77 38.62 -18.58
N VAL A 50 3.28 38.42 -17.38
CA VAL A 50 2.51 38.65 -16.14
C VAL A 50 2.22 40.14 -16.01
N ARG A 51 0.95 40.52 -16.12
CA ARG A 51 0.48 41.91 -15.94
C ARG A 51 0.13 42.18 -14.48
N SER A 52 -0.51 41.22 -13.83
CA SER A 52 -0.90 41.29 -12.42
C SER A 52 -1.02 39.89 -11.83
N ILE A 53 -0.85 39.79 -10.51
CA ILE A 53 -1.06 38.57 -9.75
C ILE A 53 -2.02 38.90 -8.61
N THR A 54 -3.19 38.28 -8.61
CA THR A 54 -4.22 38.46 -7.57
C THR A 54 -4.37 37.17 -6.78
N ILE A 55 -4.28 37.26 -5.46
CA ILE A 55 -4.36 36.11 -4.56
C ILE A 55 -5.69 36.15 -3.81
N ARG A 56 -6.40 35.02 -3.78
CA ARG A 56 -7.70 34.87 -3.12
C ARG A 56 -7.71 33.64 -2.23
N GLY A 57 -8.42 33.73 -1.10
CA GLY A 57 -8.58 32.61 -0.16
C GLY A 57 -7.44 32.45 0.87
N ALA A 58 -6.54 33.43 0.94
CA ALA A 58 -5.61 33.55 2.06
C ALA A 58 -6.38 34.05 3.30
N GLU A 59 -6.17 33.39 4.43
CA GLU A 59 -6.84 33.68 5.70
C GLU A 59 -5.81 34.08 6.78
N ARG A 60 -4.81 33.22 7.03
CA ARG A 60 -3.75 33.49 8.02
C ARG A 60 -2.51 34.06 7.38
N LEU A 61 -2.25 33.73 6.11
CA LEU A 61 -1.09 34.25 5.39
C LEU A 61 -1.41 35.60 4.74
N GLU A 62 -0.44 36.50 4.78
CA GLU A 62 -0.54 37.74 3.99
C GLU A 62 -0.43 37.42 2.49
N PRO A 63 -1.26 38.05 1.63
CA PRO A 63 -1.21 37.83 0.18
C PRO A 63 0.18 37.99 -0.43
N GLU A 64 0.97 38.98 0.02
CA GLU A 64 2.33 39.18 -0.48
C GLU A 64 3.28 38.02 -0.12
N THR A 65 3.04 37.34 1.01
CA THR A 65 3.80 36.14 1.38
C THR A 65 3.44 34.98 0.45
N VAL A 66 2.15 34.80 0.12
CA VAL A 66 1.73 33.78 -0.85
C VAL A 66 2.33 34.06 -2.23
N ARG A 67 2.39 35.35 -2.63
CA ARG A 67 2.98 35.78 -3.89
C ARG A 67 4.46 35.43 -4.00
N SER A 68 5.22 35.54 -2.91
CA SER A 68 6.65 35.20 -2.93
C SER A 68 6.88 33.71 -3.17
N TYR A 69 5.98 32.83 -2.70
CA TYR A 69 6.04 31.39 -2.96
C TYR A 69 5.62 30.99 -4.39
N VAL A 70 4.84 31.82 -5.09
CA VAL A 70 4.48 31.57 -6.50
C VAL A 70 5.73 31.60 -7.40
N GLY A 71 6.76 32.38 -7.02
CA GLY A 71 8.00 32.47 -7.79
C GLY A 71 7.85 33.17 -9.16
N LEU A 72 6.79 33.98 -9.33
CA LEU A 72 6.53 34.76 -10.54
C LEU A 72 6.47 36.25 -10.21
N SER A 73 7.10 37.08 -11.04
CA SER A 73 7.09 38.54 -10.90
C SER A 73 6.23 39.22 -11.96
N VAL A 74 5.67 40.38 -11.64
CA VAL A 74 4.98 41.21 -12.64
C VAL A 74 5.99 41.75 -13.64
N GLY A 75 5.66 41.69 -14.92
CA GLY A 75 6.55 42.03 -16.04
C GLY A 75 7.39 40.85 -16.56
N GLU A 76 7.37 39.70 -15.88
CA GLU A 76 8.08 38.50 -16.30
C GLU A 76 7.29 37.72 -17.36
N SER A 77 7.99 37.08 -18.30
CA SER A 77 7.36 36.13 -19.21
C SER A 77 7.11 34.79 -18.51
N TYR A 78 5.93 34.22 -18.72
CA TYR A 78 5.58 32.89 -18.22
C TYR A 78 5.19 31.99 -19.38
N ASP A 79 5.44 30.71 -19.19
CA ASP A 79 4.97 29.61 -20.01
C ASP A 79 4.22 28.61 -19.12
N ARG A 80 3.59 27.60 -19.73
CA ARG A 80 2.91 26.53 -19.00
C ARG A 80 3.82 25.83 -17.99
N ASN A 81 5.09 25.62 -18.34
CA ASN A 81 6.05 24.95 -17.45
C ASN A 81 6.36 25.78 -16.20
N ARG A 82 6.37 27.11 -16.30
CA ARG A 82 6.52 28.01 -15.15
C ARG A 82 5.29 28.03 -14.27
N LEU A 83 4.09 28.04 -14.85
CA LEU A 83 2.85 27.93 -14.07
C LEU A 83 2.76 26.59 -13.32
N ASP A 84 3.14 25.48 -13.97
CA ASP A 84 3.16 24.15 -13.35
C ASP A 84 4.22 24.06 -12.24
N ARG A 85 5.37 24.74 -12.41
CA ARG A 85 6.38 24.85 -11.34
C ARG A 85 5.87 25.65 -10.17
N ALA A 86 5.30 26.83 -10.41
CA ALA A 86 4.69 27.66 -9.36
C ALA A 86 3.63 26.88 -8.57
N LEU A 87 2.78 26.12 -9.26
CA LEU A 87 1.80 25.24 -8.63
C LEU A 87 2.45 24.18 -7.73
N LYS A 88 3.49 23.50 -8.23
CA LYS A 88 4.25 22.49 -7.47
C LYS A 88 4.96 23.10 -6.25
N ASP A 89 5.56 24.27 -6.41
CA ASP A 89 6.27 24.97 -5.35
C ASP A 89 5.31 25.37 -4.23
N LEU A 90 4.11 25.88 -4.57
CA LEU A 90 3.06 26.17 -3.60
C LEU A 90 2.62 24.91 -2.83
N TYR A 91 2.41 23.77 -3.51
CA TYR A 91 2.09 22.52 -2.81
C TYR A 91 3.25 22.00 -1.96
N ALA A 92 4.50 22.20 -2.39
CA ALA A 92 5.70 21.78 -1.67
C ALA A 92 5.89 22.54 -0.34
N THR A 93 5.32 23.74 -0.21
CA THR A 93 5.28 24.48 1.08
C THR A 93 4.43 23.78 2.14
N GLU A 94 3.55 22.86 1.74
CA GLU A 94 2.51 22.23 2.57
C GLU A 94 1.50 23.20 3.21
N LEU A 95 1.57 24.50 2.92
CA LEU A 95 0.69 25.51 3.53
C LEU A 95 -0.73 25.46 2.97
N PHE A 96 -0.92 24.88 1.78
CA PHE A 96 -2.18 24.92 1.03
C PHE A 96 -2.75 23.52 0.79
N ALA A 97 -4.04 23.38 1.03
CA ALA A 97 -4.84 22.18 0.79
C ALA A 97 -5.27 22.08 -0.68
N ASP A 98 -5.45 23.22 -1.34
CA ASP A 98 -5.85 23.33 -2.73
C ASP A 98 -5.32 24.65 -3.31
N VAL A 99 -4.84 24.58 -4.56
CA VAL A 99 -4.26 25.72 -5.28
C VAL A 99 -4.73 25.63 -6.74
N THR A 100 -5.30 26.71 -7.24
CA THR A 100 -5.69 26.86 -8.64
C THR A 100 -5.13 28.17 -9.20
N ILE A 101 -4.43 28.09 -10.32
CA ILE A 101 -3.93 29.27 -11.05
C ILE A 101 -4.77 29.42 -12.32
N ARG A 102 -5.43 30.57 -12.48
CA ARG A 102 -6.18 30.92 -13.69
C ARG A 102 -5.50 32.07 -14.40
N ASP A 103 -5.28 31.92 -15.69
CA ASP A 103 -4.74 32.96 -16.55
C ASP A 103 -5.87 33.68 -17.31
N ARG A 104 -5.89 35.01 -17.20
CA ARG A 104 -6.73 35.91 -18.01
C ARG A 104 -5.88 36.90 -18.77
N GLN A 105 -5.25 36.47 -19.87
CA GLN A 105 -4.42 37.32 -20.73
C GLN A 105 -3.30 38.04 -19.93
N GLY A 106 -2.62 37.31 -19.04
CA GLY A 106 -1.54 37.86 -18.19
C GLY A 106 -1.99 38.39 -16.84
N GLU A 107 -3.30 38.44 -16.54
CA GLU A 107 -3.81 38.60 -15.19
C GLU A 107 -3.92 37.21 -14.53
N LEU A 108 -2.97 36.87 -13.67
CA LEU A 108 -2.93 35.59 -12.98
C LEU A 108 -3.74 35.67 -11.69
N ILE A 109 -4.78 34.84 -11.59
CA ILE A 109 -5.60 34.72 -10.38
C ILE A 109 -5.24 33.41 -9.69
N VAL A 110 -4.66 33.52 -8.51
CA VAL A 110 -4.27 32.38 -7.67
C VAL A 110 -5.30 32.21 -6.56
N ASP A 111 -6.15 31.21 -6.72
CA ASP A 111 -7.08 30.77 -5.67
C ASP A 111 -6.37 29.75 -4.80
N VAL A 112 -6.25 30.04 -3.51
CA VAL A 112 -5.65 29.14 -2.52
C VAL A 112 -6.65 28.79 -1.44
N ARG A 113 -6.51 27.60 -0.87
CA ARG A 113 -7.17 27.20 0.36
C ARG A 113 -6.11 26.69 1.32
N GLU A 114 -5.92 27.38 2.43
CA GLU A 114 -4.89 27.04 3.43
C GLU A 114 -5.18 25.67 4.09
N ASN A 115 -4.12 24.92 4.40
CA ASN A 115 -4.20 23.75 5.26
C ASN A 115 -4.46 24.18 6.71
N PRO A 116 -5.35 23.47 7.44
CA PRO A 116 -5.62 23.82 8.82
C PRO A 116 -4.44 23.51 9.73
N VAL A 117 -4.43 24.12 10.91
CA VAL A 117 -3.45 23.82 11.96
C VAL A 117 -4.03 22.83 12.95
N VAL A 118 -3.25 21.80 13.32
CA VAL A 118 -3.64 20.83 14.35
C VAL A 118 -3.71 21.52 15.70
N ASN A 119 -4.89 21.51 16.33
CA ASN A 119 -5.08 22.02 17.68
C ASN A 119 -4.66 20.97 18.73
N ARG A 120 -5.21 19.75 18.62
CA ARG A 120 -4.79 18.59 19.41
C ARG A 120 -4.99 17.28 18.65
N ILE A 121 -4.38 16.24 19.19
CA ILE A 121 -4.51 14.86 18.73
C ILE A 121 -5.10 14.05 19.88
N VAL A 122 -6.14 13.28 19.57
CA VAL A 122 -6.83 12.42 20.53
C VAL A 122 -6.75 10.99 20.02
N LEU A 123 -6.41 10.06 20.91
CA LEU A 123 -6.42 8.63 20.65
C LEU A 123 -7.59 8.06 21.45
N GLU A 124 -8.48 7.33 20.78
CA GLU A 124 -9.62 6.69 21.42
C GLU A 124 -9.61 5.19 21.13
N GLY A 125 -10.02 4.38 22.11
CA GLY A 125 -10.09 2.93 21.95
C GLY A 125 -8.78 2.16 22.24
N ASN A 126 -7.66 2.87 22.45
CA ASN A 126 -6.40 2.27 22.87
C ASN A 126 -6.41 1.91 24.36
N LYS A 127 -6.64 0.63 24.67
CA LYS A 127 -6.68 0.07 26.03
C LYS A 127 -5.43 -0.72 26.39
N ARG A 128 -4.75 -1.31 25.40
CA ARG A 128 -3.59 -2.19 25.58
C ARG A 128 -2.28 -1.46 25.35
N VAL A 129 -2.30 -0.42 24.52
CA VAL A 129 -1.15 0.44 24.23
C VAL A 129 -1.44 1.83 24.78
N LYS A 130 -0.57 2.30 25.67
CA LYS A 130 -0.74 3.63 26.27
C LYS A 130 -0.33 4.73 25.30
N ASP A 131 -0.95 5.89 25.46
CA ASP A 131 -0.72 7.11 24.67
C ASP A 131 0.77 7.47 24.53
N GLU A 132 1.58 7.25 25.58
CA GLU A 132 3.00 7.59 25.53
C GLU A 132 3.75 6.85 24.43
N LYS A 133 3.38 5.58 24.17
CA LYS A 133 4.00 4.79 23.09
C LYS A 133 3.63 5.31 21.70
N PHE A 134 2.51 6.01 21.57
CA PHE A 134 2.10 6.62 20.31
C PHE A 134 2.77 7.98 20.09
N LYS A 135 3.02 8.74 21.16
CA LYS A 135 3.67 10.06 21.07
C LYS A 135 5.07 10.00 20.45
N ASP A 136 5.80 8.91 20.68
CA ASP A 136 7.15 8.73 20.14
C ASP A 136 7.15 8.36 18.64
N GLU A 137 6.04 7.82 18.13
CA GLU A 137 5.95 7.28 16.77
C GLU A 137 5.15 8.21 15.84
N ILE A 138 4.05 8.80 16.32
CA ILE A 138 3.21 9.72 15.56
C ILE A 138 3.99 11.01 15.27
N LYS A 139 3.99 11.45 14.00
CA LYS A 139 4.69 12.68 13.60
C LYS A 139 3.81 13.92 13.68
N LEU A 140 2.51 13.80 13.45
CA LEU A 140 1.61 14.93 13.68
C LEU A 140 1.70 15.37 15.15
N ALA A 141 1.76 16.68 15.36
CA ALA A 141 1.75 17.26 16.69
C ALA A 141 0.88 18.52 16.72
N PRO A 142 0.40 18.95 17.91
CA PRO A 142 -0.24 20.24 18.08
C PRO A 142 0.61 21.39 17.51
N ARG A 143 -0.07 22.38 16.93
CA ARG A 143 0.50 23.57 16.25
C ARG A 143 1.20 23.28 14.92
N GLN A 144 1.22 22.04 14.44
CA GLN A 144 1.70 21.73 13.10
C GLN A 144 0.61 21.87 12.04
N ILE A 145 1.02 22.05 10.80
CA ILE A 145 0.11 22.07 9.64
C ILE A 145 -0.39 20.65 9.38
N PHE A 146 -1.72 20.53 9.34
CA PHE A 146 -2.40 19.30 9.03
C PHE A 146 -2.40 19.04 7.53
N THR A 147 -2.03 17.83 7.13
CA THR A 147 -2.29 17.33 5.77
C THR A 147 -2.89 15.94 5.86
N ARG A 148 -3.74 15.59 4.89
CA ARG A 148 -4.33 14.24 4.81
C ARG A 148 -3.27 13.15 4.64
N SER A 149 -2.15 13.48 3.97
CA SER A 149 -1.02 12.56 3.80
C SER A 149 -0.33 12.25 5.13
N LYS A 150 -0.09 13.27 5.97
CA LYS A 150 0.49 13.07 7.32
C LYS A 150 -0.41 12.21 8.20
N ALA A 151 -1.72 12.48 8.22
CA ALA A 151 -2.67 11.69 8.99
C ALA A 151 -2.70 10.22 8.55
N ARG A 152 -2.69 9.95 7.23
CA ARG A 152 -2.60 8.57 6.70
C ARG A 152 -1.28 7.89 7.06
N ALA A 153 -0.17 8.63 7.04
CA ALA A 153 1.13 8.10 7.46
C ALA A 153 1.13 7.76 8.96
N ASP A 154 0.48 8.57 9.80
CA ASP A 154 0.31 8.27 11.22
C ASP A 154 -0.59 7.06 11.47
N VAL A 155 -1.68 6.90 10.73
CA VAL A 155 -2.50 5.68 10.77
C VAL A 155 -1.63 4.44 10.49
N ALA A 156 -0.79 4.48 9.46
CA ALA A 156 0.11 3.36 9.14
C ALA A 156 1.10 3.07 10.27
N ARG A 157 1.67 4.12 10.90
CA ARG A 157 2.56 3.99 12.05
C ARG A 157 1.86 3.37 13.27
N ILE A 158 0.65 3.84 13.61
CA ILE A 158 -0.17 3.30 14.70
C ILE A 158 -0.46 1.81 14.44
N LEU A 159 -0.88 1.45 13.23
CA LEU A 159 -1.12 0.06 12.84
C LEU A 159 0.14 -0.80 12.97
N GLU A 160 1.31 -0.27 12.60
CA GLU A 160 2.57 -0.97 12.73
C GLU A 160 2.92 -1.26 14.20
N LEU A 161 2.68 -0.32 15.11
CA LEU A 161 2.85 -0.56 16.55
C LEU A 161 2.01 -1.74 17.05
N TYR A 162 0.77 -1.86 16.55
CA TYR A 162 -0.10 -2.98 16.90
C TYR A 162 0.34 -4.29 16.27
N ARG A 163 0.83 -4.28 15.01
CA ARG A 163 1.39 -5.46 14.35
C ARG A 163 2.60 -6.03 15.10
N ARG A 164 3.51 -5.17 15.58
CA ARG A 164 4.65 -5.60 16.43
C ARG A 164 4.21 -6.27 17.73
N GLN A 165 2.98 -6.04 18.19
CA GLN A 165 2.40 -6.70 19.37
C GLN A 165 1.56 -7.94 19.01
N GLY A 166 1.57 -8.36 17.75
CA GLY A 166 0.81 -9.48 17.23
C GLY A 166 -0.67 -9.17 16.99
N ARG A 167 -1.07 -7.90 16.81
CA ARG A 167 -2.47 -7.49 16.58
C ARG A 167 -2.66 -7.03 15.14
N PHE A 168 -2.79 -7.97 14.22
CA PHE A 168 -2.95 -7.66 12.80
C PHE A 168 -4.39 -7.31 12.42
N ALA A 169 -5.35 -7.67 13.28
CA ALA A 169 -6.76 -7.30 13.16
C ALA A 169 -7.05 -5.84 13.60
N ALA A 170 -6.04 -5.11 14.07
CA ALA A 170 -6.23 -3.73 14.49
C ALA A 170 -6.67 -2.84 13.32
N ALA A 171 -7.62 -1.95 13.58
CA ALA A 171 -8.12 -0.96 12.65
C ALA A 171 -8.03 0.42 13.29
N VAL A 172 -7.71 1.43 12.48
CA VAL A 172 -7.57 2.82 12.93
C VAL A 172 -8.28 3.71 11.93
N GLU A 173 -9.23 4.50 12.41
CA GLU A 173 -9.99 5.45 11.62
C GLU A 173 -9.66 6.89 12.06
N PRO A 174 -9.10 7.74 11.17
CA PRO A 174 -8.86 9.14 11.48
C PRO A 174 -10.13 9.96 11.26
N LYS A 175 -10.67 10.56 12.32
CA LYS A 175 -11.74 11.55 12.30
C LYS A 175 -11.18 12.96 12.46
N ILE A 176 -11.65 13.87 11.63
CA ILE A 176 -11.16 15.26 11.59
C ILE A 176 -12.32 16.16 12.01
N VAL A 177 -12.18 16.81 13.16
CA VAL A 177 -13.16 17.76 13.66
C VAL A 177 -12.66 19.16 13.37
N GLN A 178 -13.39 19.90 12.53
CA GLN A 178 -13.05 21.28 12.19
C GLN A 178 -13.41 22.22 13.34
N LEU A 179 -12.55 23.20 13.55
CA LEU A 179 -12.67 24.22 14.57
C LEU A 179 -12.55 25.60 13.91
N ASP A 180 -12.94 26.61 14.67
CA ASP A 180 -12.80 28.01 14.30
C ASP A 180 -11.33 28.38 13.99
N GLN A 181 -11.13 29.42 13.18
CA GLN A 181 -9.82 29.95 12.81
C GLN A 181 -8.94 28.93 12.05
N ASN A 182 -9.58 28.13 11.16
CA ASN A 182 -8.94 27.12 10.32
C ASN A 182 -8.07 26.14 11.12
N ARG A 183 -8.63 25.61 12.21
CA ARG A 183 -7.97 24.59 13.05
C ARG A 183 -8.71 23.25 12.96
N VAL A 184 -8.00 22.18 13.31
CA VAL A 184 -8.59 20.84 13.39
C VAL A 184 -8.15 20.10 14.63
N ASP A 185 -9.08 19.36 15.23
CA ASP A 185 -8.76 18.25 16.12
C ASP A 185 -8.68 16.96 15.29
N VAL A 186 -7.61 16.20 15.47
CA VAL A 186 -7.43 14.90 14.83
C VAL A 186 -7.68 13.80 15.86
N VAL A 187 -8.75 13.05 15.67
CA VAL A 187 -9.13 11.93 16.55
C VAL A 187 -8.83 10.64 15.81
N PHE A 188 -7.96 9.80 16.37
CA PHE A 188 -7.72 8.45 15.87
C PHE A 188 -8.57 7.49 16.69
N GLU A 189 -9.64 6.98 16.10
CA GLU A 189 -10.43 5.91 16.69
C GLU A 189 -9.76 4.57 16.39
N ILE A 190 -9.44 3.82 17.43
CA ILE A 190 -8.66 2.59 17.34
C ILE A 190 -9.52 1.41 17.82
N ASP A 191 -9.72 0.45 16.92
CA ASP A 191 -10.10 -0.91 17.30
C ASP A 191 -8.83 -1.76 17.32
N GLU A 192 -8.39 -2.17 18.50
CA GLU A 192 -7.17 -2.97 18.65
C GLU A 192 -7.32 -4.42 18.16
N GLY A 193 -8.56 -4.91 18.05
CA GLY A 193 -8.87 -6.30 17.76
C GLY A 193 -8.27 -7.30 18.77
N PRO A 194 -8.43 -8.60 18.55
CA PRO A 194 -7.71 -9.64 19.29
C PRO A 194 -6.24 -9.75 18.83
N LYS A 195 -5.41 -10.45 19.63
CA LYS A 195 -4.10 -10.91 19.14
C LYS A 195 -4.33 -11.97 18.06
N SER A 196 -3.58 -11.85 16.97
CA SER A 196 -3.60 -12.77 15.85
C SER A 196 -2.94 -14.09 16.22
N LYS A 197 -3.69 -15.17 16.07
CA LYS A 197 -3.23 -16.51 16.42
C LYS A 197 -2.85 -17.30 15.19
N VAL A 198 -2.10 -18.37 15.38
CA VAL A 198 -1.82 -19.35 14.32
C VAL A 198 -2.99 -20.34 14.29
N ARG A 199 -3.88 -20.17 13.32
CA ARG A 199 -5.08 -21.01 13.12
C ARG A 199 -4.69 -22.39 12.61
N ALA A 200 -3.78 -22.45 11.64
CA ALA A 200 -3.31 -23.69 11.05
C ALA A 200 -1.83 -23.60 10.67
N ILE A 201 -1.20 -24.76 10.64
CA ILE A 201 0.18 -24.98 10.18
C ILE A 201 0.08 -26.13 9.20
N ASN A 202 0.36 -25.84 7.94
CA ASN A 202 0.39 -26.81 6.85
C ASN A 202 1.84 -27.09 6.49
N ILE A 203 2.18 -28.36 6.30
CA ILE A 203 3.51 -28.77 5.84
C ILE A 203 3.28 -29.52 4.52
N VAL A 204 4.04 -29.15 3.50
CA VAL A 204 3.92 -29.67 2.15
C VAL A 204 5.27 -30.20 1.72
N GLY A 205 5.29 -31.39 1.12
CA GLY A 205 6.52 -32.07 0.68
C GLY A 205 7.06 -33.07 1.71
N ASN A 206 6.49 -33.15 2.91
CA ASN A 206 6.78 -34.21 3.86
C ASN A 206 6.08 -35.52 3.47
N THR A 207 6.87 -36.54 3.18
CA THR A 207 6.41 -37.89 2.83
C THR A 207 6.89 -38.93 3.82
N LYS A 208 8.01 -38.68 4.52
CA LYS A 208 8.60 -39.61 5.50
C LYS A 208 8.04 -39.43 6.89
N PHE A 209 7.69 -38.19 7.26
CA PHE A 209 7.10 -37.88 8.57
C PHE A 209 5.73 -37.23 8.45
N SER A 210 4.85 -37.53 9.39
CA SER A 210 3.52 -36.91 9.44
C SER A 210 3.58 -35.46 9.91
N ASP A 211 2.63 -34.63 9.45
CA ASP A 211 2.47 -33.23 9.88
C ASP A 211 2.37 -33.11 11.39
N GLY A 212 1.75 -34.09 12.07
CA GLY A 212 1.63 -34.11 13.53
C GLY A 212 2.98 -34.23 14.23
N LYS A 213 3.87 -35.07 13.71
CA LYS A 213 5.23 -35.26 14.25
C LYS A 213 6.05 -33.99 14.06
N LEU A 214 6.06 -33.43 12.86
CA LEU A 214 6.82 -32.22 12.55
C LEU A 214 6.34 -31.00 13.35
N ARG A 215 5.01 -30.79 13.47
CA ARG A 215 4.43 -29.75 14.35
C ARG A 215 4.74 -29.97 15.84
N GLY A 216 5.04 -31.21 16.23
CA GLY A 216 5.51 -31.55 17.57
C GLY A 216 6.85 -30.88 17.90
N GLU A 217 7.78 -30.91 16.95
CA GLU A 217 9.15 -30.38 17.09
C GLU A 217 9.24 -28.85 16.98
N MET A 218 8.26 -28.21 16.34
CA MET A 218 8.17 -26.75 16.22
C MET A 218 7.85 -26.07 17.56
N ALA A 219 8.36 -24.86 17.78
CA ALA A 219 7.98 -24.00 18.90
C ALA A 219 6.60 -23.37 18.70
N THR A 220 6.24 -22.99 17.47
CA THR A 220 4.91 -22.46 17.15
C THR A 220 3.86 -23.55 17.26
N LYS A 221 2.77 -23.27 17.98
CA LYS A 221 1.65 -24.20 18.15
C LYS A 221 0.38 -23.61 17.55
N GLN A 222 -0.42 -24.46 16.91
CA GLN A 222 -1.77 -24.09 16.48
C GLN A 222 -2.62 -23.73 17.70
N ALA A 223 -3.40 -22.66 17.58
CA ALA A 223 -4.41 -22.30 18.56
C ALA A 223 -5.47 -23.41 18.62
N ARG A 224 -5.73 -23.93 19.83
CA ARG A 224 -6.78 -24.92 20.08
C ARG A 224 -7.77 -24.34 21.08
N TRP A 225 -9.05 -24.59 20.86
CA TRP A 225 -10.15 -24.04 21.66
C TRP A 225 -10.07 -24.37 23.16
N TYR A 226 -9.30 -25.39 23.58
CA TYR A 226 -9.11 -25.77 24.98
C TYR A 226 -7.76 -25.34 25.58
N LYS A 227 -6.83 -24.79 24.78
CA LYS A 227 -5.51 -24.32 25.26
C LYS A 227 -5.56 -22.83 25.60
N PHE A 228 -6.21 -22.48 26.71
CA PHE A 228 -6.34 -21.08 27.15
C PHE A 228 -5.08 -20.51 27.82
N PHE A 229 -4.12 -21.35 28.25
CA PHE A 229 -2.95 -20.93 29.03
C PHE A 229 -1.61 -20.90 28.26
N THR A 230 -1.57 -21.27 26.98
CA THR A 230 -0.32 -21.32 26.21
C THR A 230 -0.14 -20.05 25.37
N SER A 231 0.87 -19.24 25.68
CA SER A 231 1.19 -18.00 24.95
C SER A 231 1.95 -18.21 23.62
N ASN A 232 2.15 -19.46 23.21
CA ASN A 232 2.89 -19.83 21.99
C ASN A 232 2.01 -19.94 20.73
N ASP A 233 0.74 -19.53 20.83
CA ASP A 233 -0.24 -19.56 19.74
C ASP A 233 -0.33 -18.24 18.96
N THR A 234 0.36 -17.18 19.39
CA THR A 234 0.43 -15.89 18.69
C THR A 234 1.48 -15.94 17.58
N TYR A 235 1.15 -15.37 16.42
CA TYR A 235 2.09 -15.27 15.29
C TYR A 235 3.23 -14.30 15.61
N ASP A 236 4.45 -14.75 15.35
CA ASP A 236 5.68 -14.00 15.54
C ASP A 236 6.65 -14.38 14.39
N PRO A 237 7.10 -13.43 13.55
CA PRO A 237 7.99 -13.72 12.45
C PRO A 237 9.31 -14.35 12.91
N ASP A 238 9.86 -13.95 14.06
CA ASP A 238 11.14 -14.47 14.56
C ASP A 238 11.02 -15.94 14.97
N ARG A 239 9.84 -16.32 15.49
CA ARG A 239 9.55 -17.73 15.83
C ARG A 239 9.46 -18.62 14.60
N SER A 240 9.01 -18.08 13.46
CA SER A 240 8.93 -18.86 12.21
C SER A 240 10.32 -19.32 11.74
N ALA A 241 11.34 -18.47 11.87
CA ALA A 241 12.73 -18.80 11.54
C ALA A 241 13.29 -19.85 12.51
N TYR A 242 12.97 -19.73 13.80
CA TYR A 242 13.35 -20.73 14.80
C TYR A 242 12.74 -22.11 14.51
N ASP A 243 11.47 -22.16 14.08
CA ASP A 243 10.81 -23.41 13.70
C ASP A 243 11.48 -24.09 12.51
N GLN A 244 11.94 -23.31 11.51
CA GLN A 244 12.68 -23.87 10.36
C GLN A 244 13.98 -24.53 10.81
N GLN A 245 14.70 -23.92 11.75
CA GLN A 245 15.91 -24.51 12.32
C GLN A 245 15.61 -25.78 13.10
N LYS A 246 14.50 -25.82 13.86
CA LYS A 246 14.06 -27.01 14.58
C LYS A 246 13.73 -28.17 13.66
N LEU A 247 12.98 -27.90 12.58
CA LEU A 247 12.69 -28.90 11.56
C LEU A 247 13.99 -29.42 10.94
N ARG A 248 14.90 -28.53 10.55
CA ARG A 248 16.20 -28.93 10.00
C ARG A 248 17.00 -29.80 10.98
N GLN A 249 17.07 -29.41 12.24
CA GLN A 249 17.77 -30.18 13.27
C GLN A 249 17.16 -31.57 13.47
N PHE A 250 15.82 -31.67 13.47
CA PHE A 250 15.11 -32.93 13.58
C PHE A 250 15.46 -33.87 12.41
N TYR A 251 15.32 -33.39 11.18
CA TYR A 251 15.63 -34.18 9.98
C TYR A 251 17.11 -34.61 9.92
N LEU A 252 18.04 -33.72 10.28
CA LEU A 252 19.47 -34.04 10.37
C LEU A 252 19.74 -35.18 11.37
N THR A 253 19.04 -35.19 12.51
CA THR A 253 19.18 -36.22 13.54
C THR A 253 18.65 -37.57 13.07
N GLU A 254 17.64 -37.57 12.19
CA GLU A 254 17.06 -38.78 11.59
C GLU A 254 17.84 -39.29 10.36
N GLY A 255 18.91 -38.58 9.96
CA GLY A 255 19.82 -38.96 8.87
C GLY A 255 19.57 -38.23 7.54
N TYR A 256 18.71 -37.23 7.49
CA TYR A 256 18.41 -36.47 6.26
C TYR A 256 19.32 -35.25 6.15
N ALA A 257 20.51 -35.44 5.57
CA ALA A 257 21.54 -34.40 5.46
C ALA A 257 21.14 -33.23 4.54
N ASP A 258 20.44 -33.56 3.45
CA ASP A 258 20.04 -32.59 2.42
C ASP A 258 18.70 -31.90 2.71
N PHE A 259 18.12 -32.14 3.89
CA PHE A 259 16.86 -31.51 4.26
C PHE A 259 16.94 -29.99 4.18
N ARG A 260 15.94 -29.39 3.54
CA ARG A 260 15.78 -27.93 3.51
C ARG A 260 14.31 -27.53 3.53
N VAL A 261 14.07 -26.37 4.14
CA VAL A 261 12.80 -25.67 3.99
C VAL A 261 12.91 -24.80 2.73
N VAL A 262 12.11 -25.12 1.71
CA VAL A 262 12.09 -24.40 0.43
C VAL A 262 11.42 -23.03 0.61
N SER A 263 10.31 -22.99 1.35
CA SER A 263 9.62 -21.74 1.66
C SER A 263 8.79 -21.86 2.94
N SER A 264 8.54 -20.71 3.57
CA SER A 264 7.66 -20.55 4.73
C SER A 264 6.84 -19.30 4.51
N VAL A 265 5.55 -19.47 4.21
CA VAL A 265 4.63 -18.36 3.93
C VAL A 265 3.59 -18.29 5.04
N ALA A 266 3.45 -17.11 5.65
CA ALA A 266 2.41 -16.84 6.62
C ALA A 266 1.33 -15.96 5.97
N GLU A 267 0.13 -16.52 5.82
CA GLU A 267 -1.00 -15.84 5.21
C GLU A 267 -2.00 -15.44 6.27
N LEU A 268 -2.45 -14.19 6.21
CA LEU A 268 -3.53 -13.70 7.06
C LEU A 268 -4.87 -14.22 6.51
N THR A 269 -5.73 -14.72 7.39
CA THR A 269 -7.05 -15.22 7.01
C THR A 269 -7.92 -14.10 6.40
N PRO A 270 -8.94 -14.42 5.59
CA PRO A 270 -9.77 -13.40 4.92
C PRO A 270 -10.44 -12.41 5.88
N ASP A 271 -10.72 -12.84 7.11
CA ASP A 271 -11.27 -12.01 8.20
C ASP A 271 -10.21 -11.10 8.87
N ARG A 272 -8.95 -11.15 8.42
CA ARG A 272 -7.78 -10.42 8.92
C ARG A 272 -7.40 -10.69 10.38
N LYS A 273 -7.83 -11.82 10.93
CA LYS A 273 -7.66 -12.10 12.37
C LYS A 273 -6.50 -13.05 12.68
N ASP A 274 -6.39 -14.15 11.96
CA ASP A 274 -5.46 -15.23 12.28
C ASP A 274 -4.51 -15.54 11.11
N PHE A 275 -3.45 -16.29 11.39
CA PHE A 275 -2.50 -16.72 10.39
C PHE A 275 -2.65 -18.21 10.08
N ILE A 276 -2.47 -18.54 8.80
CA ILE A 276 -2.20 -19.88 8.31
C ILE A 276 -0.74 -19.87 7.84
N ILE A 277 0.08 -20.73 8.44
CA ILE A 277 1.48 -20.85 8.06
C ILE A 277 1.65 -22.10 7.21
N THR A 278 2.24 -21.95 6.04
CA THR A 278 2.51 -23.06 5.13
C THR A 278 4.03 -23.18 4.95
N TYR A 279 4.56 -24.34 5.33
CA TYR A 279 5.95 -24.72 5.12
C TYR A 279 6.03 -25.65 3.92
N VAL A 280 6.86 -25.32 2.94
CA VAL A 280 7.23 -26.24 1.85
C VAL A 280 8.61 -26.78 2.17
N VAL A 281 8.72 -28.09 2.29
CA VAL A 281 9.96 -28.78 2.67
C VAL A 281 10.40 -29.73 1.57
N ASP A 282 11.71 -29.93 1.49
CA ASP A 282 12.37 -30.92 0.65
C ASP A 282 13.15 -31.83 1.58
N GLU A 283 12.72 -33.08 1.72
CA GLU A 283 13.24 -34.02 2.72
C GLU A 283 14.63 -34.54 2.37
N GLY A 284 14.98 -34.59 1.08
CA GLY A 284 16.21 -35.22 0.61
C GLY A 284 16.28 -36.73 0.86
N GLU A 285 17.45 -37.30 0.63
CA GLU A 285 17.72 -38.71 0.89
C GLU A 285 18.17 -38.94 2.34
N ARG A 286 17.97 -40.18 2.81
CA ARG A 286 18.41 -40.58 4.15
C ARG A 286 19.79 -41.24 4.06
N TYR A 287 20.72 -40.74 4.85
CA TYR A 287 22.06 -41.24 5.00
C TYR A 287 22.22 -41.95 6.34
N THR A 288 23.11 -42.94 6.36
CA THR A 288 23.56 -43.61 7.59
C THR A 288 25.04 -43.35 7.76
N PHE A 289 25.50 -43.26 9.02
CA PHE A 289 26.92 -43.12 9.29
C PHE A 289 27.67 -44.41 8.94
N GLY A 290 28.81 -44.27 8.26
CA GLY A 290 29.81 -45.34 8.13
C GLY A 290 30.78 -45.33 9.32
N GLU A 291 31.75 -46.25 9.34
CA GLU A 291 32.84 -46.21 10.31
C GLU A 291 33.59 -44.88 10.24
N VAL A 292 33.84 -44.28 11.40
CA VAL A 292 34.60 -43.03 11.54
C VAL A 292 36.03 -43.42 11.92
N ASP A 293 36.96 -43.34 10.97
CA ASP A 293 38.38 -43.40 11.28
C ASP A 293 38.84 -42.05 11.84
N LEU A 294 39.48 -42.08 13.02
CA LEU A 294 40.00 -40.92 13.76
C LEU A 294 41.48 -40.69 13.49
#